data_AF-A0A940CN65-F1
#
_entry.id   AF-A0A940CN65-F1
#
_cell.length_a   1.000
_cell.length_b   1.000
_cell.length_c   1.000
_cell.angle_alpha   90.00
_cell.angle_beta   90.00
_cell.angle_gamma   90.00
#
_symmetry.space_group_name_H-M   'P 1'
#
loop_
_entity.id
_entity.type
_entity.pdbx_description
1 polymer ?
#
loop_
_entity_poly.entity_id
_entity_poly.type
_entity_poly.pdbx_seq_one_letter_code
_entity_poly.pdbx_strand_id
1 'polypeptide(L)' 'MSIGFWQIAIVVVLVVLLFGRGKISSLMGDVAKGIKSFKKGMSSDVTEDSESKNITSDNSDSKKE' A
#
# COMPACT_ATOMS: atom_id res chain seq x y z
N MET A 1 -7.69 -17.57 26.74
CA MET A 1 -8.08 -17.29 25.33
C MET A 1 -7.27 -16.10 24.86
N SER A 2 -6.15 -16.35 24.19
CA SER A 2 -5.31 -15.28 23.68
C SER A 2 -5.92 -14.77 22.37
N ILE A 3 -5.99 -13.45 22.20
CA ILE A 3 -6.24 -12.86 20.89
C ILE A 3 -5.03 -13.24 20.02
N GLY A 4 -5.19 -14.29 19.23
CA GLY A 4 -4.14 -14.85 18.40
C GLY A 4 -4.19 -14.22 17.02
N PHE A 5 -3.12 -14.43 16.27
CA PHE A 5 -3.04 -14.05 14.86
C PHE A 5 -4.24 -14.54 14.04
N TRP A 6 -4.80 -15.69 14.42
CA TRP A 6 -5.96 -16.31 13.77
C TRP A 6 -7.23 -15.45 13.82
N GLN A 7 -7.47 -14.74 14.93
CA GLN A 7 -8.62 -13.84 15.07
C GLN A 7 -8.47 -12.60 14.20
N ILE A 8 -7.26 -12.03 14.12
CA ILE A 8 -6.99 -10.87 13.26
C ILE A 8 -7.22 -11.26 11.79
N ALA A 9 -6.76 -12.43 11.36
CA ALA A 9 -6.98 -12.91 9.98
C ALA A 9 -8.48 -13.00 9.63
N ILE A 10 -9.31 -13.56 10.53
CA ILE A 10 -10.76 -13.63 10.34
C ILE A 10 -11.37 -12.24 10.15
N VAL A 11 -10.94 -11.26 10.97
CA VAL A 11 -11.47 -9.89 10.90
C VAL A 11 -11.08 -9.22 9.60
N VAL A 12 -9.82 -9.38 9.16
CA VAL A 12 -9.34 -8.83 7.88
C VAL A 12 -10.13 -9.39 6.70
N VAL A 13 -10.42 -10.69 6.69
CA VAL A 13 -11.24 -11.31 5.63
C VAL A 13 -12.63 -10.69 5.58
N LEU A 14 -13.29 -10.46 6.72
CA LEU A 14 -14.59 -9.80 6.77
C LEU A 14 -14.54 -8.36 6.25
N VAL A 15 -13.53 -7.59 6.64
CA VAL A 15 -13.33 -6.22 6.14
C VAL A 15 -13.13 -6.23 4.62
N VAL A 16 -12.33 -7.16 4.09
CA VAL A 16 -12.12 -7.29 2.63
C VAL A 16 -13.40 -7.69 1.90
N LEU A 17 -14.26 -8.52 2.50
CA LEU A 17 -15.54 -8.90 1.91
C LEU A 17 -16.53 -7.74 1.87
N LEU A 18 -16.62 -6.95 2.94
CA LEU A 18 -17.56 -5.84 3.08
C LEU A 18 -17.19 -4.64 2.20
N PHE A 19 -15.90 -4.30 2.16
CA PHE A 19 -15.40 -3.13 1.41
C PHE A 19 -14.97 -3.48 -0.02
N GLY A 20 -14.74 -4.76 -0.32
CA GLY A 20 -14.25 -5.23 -1.60
C GLY A 20 -12.77 -4.92 -1.86
N ARG A 21 -12.12 -5.75 -2.69
CA ARG A 21 -10.68 -5.63 -3.00
C ARG A 21 -10.32 -4.33 -3.72
N GLY A 22 -11.24 -3.80 -4.54
CA GLY A 22 -11.01 -2.59 -5.33
C GLY A 22 -10.80 -1.32 -4.48
N LYS A 23 -11.66 -1.10 -3.48
CA LYS A 23 -11.56 0.06 -2.59
C LYS A 23 -10.28 0.01 -1.74
N ILE A 24 -9.94 -1.17 -1.23
CA ILE A 24 -8.78 -1.39 -0.35
C ILE A 24 -7.47 -1.18 -1.12
N SER A 25 -7.40 -1.60 -2.38
CA SER A 25 -6.19 -1.43 -3.21
C SER A 25 -5.86 0.06 -3.45
N SER A 26 -6.85 0.87 -3.82
CA SER A 26 -6.66 2.31 -4.02
C SER A 26 -6.27 3.02 -2.72
N LEU A 27 -6.97 2.72 -1.62
CA LEU A 27 -6.68 3.30 -0.30
C LEU A 27 -5.29 2.90 0.21
N MET A 28 -4.89 1.63 0.03
CA MET A 28 -3.57 1.16 0.42
C MET A 28 -2.46 1.82 -0.43
N GLY A 29 -2.71 2.10 -1.71
CA GLY A 29 -1.79 2.84 -2.56
C GLY A 29 -1.51 4.26 -2.04
N ASP A 30 -2.55 4.99 -1.65
CA ASP A 30 -2.41 6.35 -1.10
C ASP A 30 -1.77 6.35 0.29
N VAL A 31 -2.15 5.38 1.14
CA VAL A 31 -1.52 5.17 2.45
C VAL A 31 -0.04 4.81 2.31
N ALA A 32 0.32 3.93 1.35
CA ALA A 32 1.69 3.54 1.09
C ALA A 32 2.55 4.72 0.58
N LYS A 33 2.00 5.58 -0.28
CA LYS A 33 2.66 6.82 -0.71
C LYS A 33 2.88 7.77 0.47
N GLY A 34 1.89 7.95 1.34
CA GLY A 34 1.99 8.77 2.55
C GLY A 34 3.07 8.27 3.51
N ILE A 35 3.08 6.96 3.80
CA ILE A 35 4.08 6.33 4.67
C ILE A 35 5.48 6.35 4.04
N LYS A 36 5.61 6.15 2.72
CA LYS A 36 6.90 6.25 2.01
C LYS A 36 7.48 7.67 2.10
N SER A 37 6.65 8.70 1.91
CA SER A 37 7.06 10.10 2.05
C SER A 37 7.41 10.46 3.50
N PHE A 38 6.64 9.94 4.47
CA PHE A 38 6.93 10.12 5.90
C PHE A 38 8.27 9.46 6.29
N LYS A 39 8.50 8.22 5.85
CA LYS A 39 9.77 7.52 6.06
C LYS A 39 10.93 8.22 5.37
N LYS A 40 10.73 8.72 4.14
CA LYS A 40 11.76 9.45 3.39
C LYS A 40 12.11 10.77 4.08
N GLY A 41 11.13 11.53 4.57
CA GLY A 41 11.35 12.76 5.31
C GLY A 41 11.98 12.55 6.70
N MET A 42 11.79 11.38 7.31
CA MET A 42 12.42 11.03 8.58
C MET A 42 13.82 10.40 8.39
N SER A 43 14.07 9.73 7.26
CA SER A 43 15.39 9.19 6.91
C SER A 43 16.32 10.22 6.25
N SER A 44 15.79 11.32 5.70
CA SER A 44 16.61 12.40 5.11
C SER A 44 17.50 13.13 6.12
N ASP A 45 17.26 12.96 7.42
CA ASP A 45 18.13 13.48 8.49
C ASP A 45 19.36 12.58 8.77
N VAL A 46 19.41 11.35 8.25
CA VAL A 46 20.41 10.35 8.67
C VAL A 46 21.32 9.86 7.53
N THR A 47 20.94 9.99 6.25
CA THR A 47 21.84 9.59 5.15
C THR A 47 21.37 10.17 3.81
N GLU A 48 22.18 11.04 3.22
CA GLU A 48 22.05 11.43 1.82
C GLU A 48 22.26 10.21 0.90
N ASP A 49 21.57 10.23 -0.23
CA ASP A 49 21.70 9.35 -1.40
C ASP A 49 21.47 7.84 -1.22
N SER A 50 20.26 7.41 -1.59
CA SER A 50 20.06 6.26 -2.50
C SER A 50 18.63 6.24 -3.03
N GLU A 51 18.52 6.61 -4.31
CA GLU A 51 17.72 5.95 -5.34
C GLU A 51 16.38 5.30 -4.91
N SER A 52 15.26 5.88 -5.35
CA SER A 52 14.07 5.05 -5.58
C SER A 52 13.31 5.59 -6.78
N LYS A 53 13.75 5.05 -7.92
CA LYS A 53 13.07 4.90 -9.20
C LYS A 53 11.55 5.00 -9.08
N ASN A 54 11.01 5.88 -9.92
CA ASN A 54 9.61 6.02 -10.27
C ASN A 54 8.93 4.63 -10.39
N ILE A 55 8.06 4.27 -9.45
CA ILE A 55 7.01 3.27 -9.68
C ILE A 55 5.74 4.07 -9.90
N THR A 56 5.69 4.76 -11.04
CA THR A 56 4.41 5.13 -11.64
C THR A 56 4.15 4.04 -12.67
N SER A 57 3.11 3.27 -12.41
CA SER A 57 2.45 2.45 -13.41
C SER A 57 2.04 3.36 -14.58
N ASP A 58 2.62 3.15 -15.76
CA ASP A 58 2.03 3.62 -17.02
C ASP A 58 2.29 2.59 -18.13
N ASN A 59 1.24 1.82 -18.41
CA ASN A 59 0.86 1.24 -19.69
C ASN A 59 -0.59 0.75 -19.40
N SER A 60 -1.57 1.65 -19.34
CA SER A 60 -2.29 2.18 -20.50
C SER A 60 -2.82 1.06 -21.38
N ASP A 61 -4.11 0.76 -21.16
CA ASP A 61 -5.00 0.22 -22.18
C ASP A 61 -4.74 0.92 -23.53
N SER A 62 -4.34 0.14 -24.54
CA SER A 62 -4.50 0.52 -25.95
C SER A 62 -5.17 -0.62 -26.71
N LYS A 63 -6.44 -0.35 -26.94
CA LYS A 63 -7.41 -0.89 -27.90
C LYS A 63 -6.87 -0.93 -29.35
N LYS A 64 -7.28 -1.97 -30.11
CA LYS A 64 -7.14 -2.17 -31.59
C LYS A 64 -5.67 -2.34 -32.04
N GLU A 65 -5.28 -3.38 -32.77
CA GLU A 65 -5.91 -4.06 -33.93
C GLU A 65 -5.83 -5.59 -33.86
#